data_AF-A0A1S2GSZ8-F1
#
_entry.id   AF-A0A1S2GSZ8-F1
#
_cell.length_a   1.000
_cell.length_b   1.000
_cell.length_c   1.000
_cell.angle_alpha   90.00
_cell.angle_beta   90.00
_cell.angle_gamma   90.00
#
_symmetry.space_group_name_H-M   'P 1'
#
loop_
_entity.id
_entity.type
_entity.pdbx_description
1 polymer ?
#
loop_
_entity_poly.entity_id
_entity_poly.type
_entity_poly.pdbx_seq_one_letter_code
_entity_poly.pdbx_strand_id
1 'polypeptide(L)'
;MRKITKTTVSLAAAGAIILGGAGFGITAANAATPTVHTVASSSSKIPAPVASVPEVKGGNTSVALDSGFTDALKALGLTPGVSGSAKLDGGAVSFPITAGSVTYWSPDGSYRPYVQGLLNHNGSGLTLAAGSTTVTLENFVVNPGSSKLYGDVLVNGEVAASNAYLFS
;
A
#
# COMPACT_ATOMS: atom_id res chain seq x y z
N MET A 1 -23.75 -1.27 40.72
CA MET A 1 -24.51 0.00 40.56
C MET A 1 -24.66 0.27 39.07
N ARG A 2 -25.91 0.36 38.60
CA ARG A 2 -26.28 0.60 37.21
C ARG A 2 -26.20 2.10 36.91
N LYS A 3 -25.91 2.48 35.65
CA LYS A 3 -26.86 3.25 34.82
C LYS A 3 -26.31 3.49 33.41
N ILE A 4 -27.06 2.93 32.44
CA ILE A 4 -27.10 3.36 31.04
C ILE A 4 -27.90 4.66 31.02
N THR A 5 -27.36 5.72 30.43
CA THR A 5 -28.15 6.93 30.13
C THR A 5 -28.03 7.23 28.65
N LYS A 6 -29.13 6.98 27.93
CA LYS A 6 -29.39 7.48 26.58
C LYS A 6 -29.57 8.99 26.68
N THR A 7 -28.89 9.76 25.84
CA THR A 7 -29.21 11.19 25.67
C THR A 7 -29.69 11.43 24.24
N THR A 8 -30.99 11.62 24.17
CA THR A 8 -31.79 12.16 23.08
C THR A 8 -31.21 13.45 22.51
N VAL A 9 -31.01 13.50 21.19
CA VAL A 9 -30.75 14.75 20.46
C VAL A 9 -32.11 15.41 20.18
N SER A 10 -32.47 16.38 21.01
CA SER A 10 -33.60 17.29 20.77
C SER A 10 -33.10 18.51 19.99
N LEU A 11 -33.44 18.59 18.70
CA LEU A 11 -33.18 19.75 17.86
C LEU A 11 -34.36 20.73 18.00
N ALA A 12 -34.25 21.71 18.90
CA ALA A 12 -35.22 22.78 19.05
C ALA A 12 -34.78 23.98 18.20
N ALA A 13 -35.67 24.37 17.29
CA ALA A 13 -35.54 25.48 16.36
C ALA A 13 -35.69 26.85 17.04
N ALA A 14 -34.96 27.85 16.54
CA ALA A 14 -35.34 29.26 16.37
C ALA A 14 -34.05 29.99 15.92
N GLY A 15 -33.94 30.49 14.68
CA GLY A 15 -34.41 31.82 14.27
C GLY A 15 -33.30 32.85 14.55
N ALA A 16 -32.83 33.72 13.65
CA ALA A 16 -33.23 34.12 12.31
C ALA A 16 -31.97 34.51 11.51
N ILE A 17 -32.00 34.20 10.22
CA ILE A 17 -31.06 34.69 9.19
C ILE A 17 -31.57 36.08 8.74
N ILE A 18 -30.70 36.90 8.13
CA ILE A 18 -30.93 37.99 7.13
C ILE A 18 -30.37 39.36 7.57
N LEU A 19 -29.63 40.16 6.80
CA LEU A 19 -28.99 40.16 5.45
C LEU A 19 -28.17 41.50 5.42
N GLY A 20 -26.86 41.56 5.14
CA GLY A 20 -26.21 41.69 3.81
C GLY A 20 -25.31 42.94 3.79
N GLY A 21 -24.13 43.07 3.16
CA GLY A 21 -23.23 42.23 2.33
C GLY A 21 -21.88 42.99 2.20
N ALA A 22 -20.72 42.43 1.83
CA ALA A 22 -20.37 41.18 1.18
C ALA A 22 -19.88 40.12 2.20
N GLY A 23 -20.44 38.91 2.11
CA GLY A 23 -20.60 37.95 3.22
C GLY A 23 -19.29 37.41 3.82
N PHE A 24 -19.16 37.19 5.13
CA PHE A 24 -20.15 36.96 6.19
C PHE A 24 -19.80 37.83 7.41
N GLY A 25 -20.76 38.61 7.90
CA GLY A 25 -20.58 39.58 8.98
C GLY A 25 -20.44 38.95 10.36
N ILE A 26 -19.46 39.41 11.12
CA ILE A 26 -19.29 39.17 12.56
C ILE A 26 -19.64 40.48 13.29
N THR A 27 -20.50 40.42 14.31
CA THR A 27 -20.55 41.47 15.32
C THR A 27 -20.42 40.86 16.72
N ALA A 28 -19.63 41.58 17.51
CA ALA A 28 -19.11 41.19 18.80
C ALA A 28 -20.21 40.95 19.83
N ALA A 29 -20.08 39.85 20.57
CA ALA A 29 -20.71 39.68 21.87
C ALA A 29 -19.60 39.38 22.89
N ASN A 30 -19.60 40.16 23.97
CA ASN A 30 -18.79 39.95 25.16
C ASN A 30 -19.14 38.61 25.79
N ALA A 31 -18.42 37.55 25.39
CA ALA A 31 -18.45 36.25 26.05
C ALA A 31 -17.15 36.08 26.82
N ALA A 32 -17.27 35.70 28.10
CA ALA A 32 -16.16 35.37 28.99
C ALA A 32 -15.07 34.61 28.22
N THR A 33 -13.82 35.05 28.38
CA THR A 33 -12.64 34.52 27.69
C THR A 33 -12.75 33.01 27.53
N PRO A 34 -13.03 32.49 26.33
CA PRO A 34 -13.07 31.05 26.15
C PRO A 34 -11.64 30.59 26.40
N THR A 35 -11.46 29.65 27.33
CA THR A 35 -10.25 28.84 27.36
C THR A 35 -10.20 28.09 26.04
N VAL A 36 -9.58 28.71 25.05
CA VAL A 36 -9.28 28.08 23.77
C VAL A 36 -8.30 26.97 24.12
N HIS A 37 -8.80 25.75 24.22
CA HIS A 37 -7.94 24.58 24.08
C HIS A 37 -7.40 24.63 22.67
N THR A 38 -6.26 25.29 22.50
CA THR A 38 -5.44 25.17 21.31
C THR A 38 -5.03 23.71 21.25
N VAL A 39 -5.72 22.94 20.41
CA VAL A 39 -5.17 21.68 19.93
C VAL A 39 -3.84 22.05 19.30
N ALA A 40 -2.75 21.72 19.99
CA ALA A 40 -1.41 21.86 19.44
C ALA A 40 -1.44 21.08 18.12
N SER A 41 -1.51 21.80 17.01
CA SER A 41 -1.32 21.23 15.69
C SER A 41 0.14 20.81 15.69
N SER A 42 0.39 19.56 16.06
CA SER A 42 1.67 18.91 15.79
C SER A 42 1.81 18.90 14.28
N SER A 43 2.40 19.96 13.74
CA SER A 43 2.80 20.06 12.36
C SER A 43 3.97 19.10 12.20
N SER A 44 3.66 17.80 12.04
CA SER A 44 4.55 16.88 11.37
C SER A 44 4.62 17.34 9.92
N LYS A 45 5.48 18.33 9.66
CA LYS A 45 5.74 18.84 8.32
C LYS A 45 6.38 17.69 7.54
N ILE A 46 5.56 16.98 6.77
CA ILE A 46 6.06 16.01 5.81
C ILE A 46 7.02 16.79 4.91
N PRO A 47 8.29 16.35 4.77
CA PRO A 47 9.26 17.07 3.93
C PRO A 47 8.78 17.13 2.47
N ALA A 48 9.49 17.86 1.62
CA ALA A 48 9.30 17.66 0.18
C ALA A 48 10.02 16.37 -0.25
N PRO A 49 9.44 15.55 -1.14
CA PRO A 49 10.14 14.40 -1.69
C PRO A 49 11.33 14.88 -2.52
N VAL A 50 12.41 14.10 -2.53
CA VAL A 50 13.59 14.37 -3.35
C VAL A 50 13.30 14.07 -4.82
N ALA A 51 12.52 13.02 -5.08
CA ALA A 51 12.03 12.69 -6.41
C ALA A 51 10.67 12.01 -6.32
N SER A 52 9.84 12.24 -7.32
CA SER A 52 8.59 11.53 -7.51
C SER A 52 8.52 11.05 -8.95
N VAL A 53 8.23 9.76 -9.12
CA VAL A 53 7.99 9.11 -10.40
C VAL A 53 6.52 8.67 -10.40
N PRO A 54 5.62 9.47 -11.02
CA PRO A 54 4.19 9.18 -11.02
C PRO A 54 3.83 7.92 -11.80
N GLU A 55 4.65 7.57 -12.80
CA GLU A 55 4.45 6.39 -13.63
C GLU A 55 5.80 5.76 -13.98
N VAL A 56 6.02 4.53 -13.52
CA VAL A 56 7.21 3.75 -13.85
C VAL A 56 6.96 2.99 -15.14
N LYS A 57 7.63 3.42 -16.23
CA LYS A 57 7.51 2.81 -17.56
C LYS A 57 8.65 1.85 -17.82
N GLY A 58 8.49 0.60 -17.38
CA GLY A 58 9.42 -0.50 -17.63
C GLY A 58 10.51 -0.68 -16.58
N GLY A 59 11.53 -1.46 -16.92
CA GLY A 59 12.53 -2.00 -15.99
C GLY A 59 12.12 -3.37 -15.46
N ASN A 60 13.03 -4.02 -14.73
CA ASN A 60 12.81 -5.35 -14.15
C ASN A 60 13.12 -5.32 -12.65
N THR A 61 12.34 -6.07 -11.87
CA THR A 61 12.69 -6.46 -10.50
C THR A 61 13.20 -7.89 -10.55
N SER A 62 14.41 -8.14 -10.03
CA SER A 62 15.02 -9.47 -10.06
C SER A 62 15.23 -10.01 -8.67
N VAL A 63 14.92 -11.28 -8.46
CA VAL A 63 15.09 -12.01 -7.20
C VAL A 63 16.04 -13.16 -7.45
N ALA A 64 17.20 -13.14 -6.78
CA ALA A 64 18.12 -14.26 -6.79
C ALA A 64 17.50 -15.43 -6.02
N LEU A 65 17.54 -16.63 -6.60
CA LEU A 65 17.13 -17.85 -5.93
C LEU A 65 18.30 -18.36 -5.08
N ASP A 66 18.07 -18.44 -3.77
CA ASP A 66 19.04 -19.03 -2.86
C ASP A 66 19.20 -20.53 -3.11
N SER A 67 20.42 -21.05 -2.96
CA SER A 67 20.70 -22.47 -3.18
C SER A 67 19.87 -23.36 -2.25
N GLY A 68 19.70 -22.95 -0.97
CA GLY A 68 18.89 -23.68 -0.01
C GLY A 68 17.41 -23.71 -0.37
N PHE A 69 16.89 -22.66 -1.03
CA PHE A 69 15.53 -22.67 -1.58
C PHE A 69 15.41 -23.69 -2.72
N THR A 70 16.35 -23.69 -3.67
CA THR A 70 16.31 -24.64 -4.78
C THR A 70 16.49 -26.10 -4.35
N ASP A 71 17.28 -26.34 -3.31
CA ASP A 71 17.49 -27.67 -2.74
C ASP A 71 16.25 -28.15 -1.98
N ALA A 72 15.61 -27.25 -1.21
CA ALA A 72 14.34 -27.55 -0.56
C ALA A 72 13.25 -27.90 -1.58
N LEU A 73 13.12 -27.14 -2.67
CA LEU A 73 12.16 -27.46 -3.73
C LEU A 73 12.43 -28.83 -4.35
N LYS A 74 13.70 -29.17 -4.65
CA LYS A 74 14.08 -30.50 -5.13
C LYS A 74 13.72 -31.60 -4.13
N ALA A 75 14.00 -31.39 -2.84
CA ALA A 75 13.67 -32.35 -1.78
C ALA A 75 12.16 -32.59 -1.63
N LEU A 76 11.35 -31.54 -1.84
CA LEU A 76 9.89 -31.61 -1.84
C LEU A 76 9.30 -32.11 -3.19
N GLY A 77 10.13 -32.37 -4.20
CA GLY A 77 9.68 -32.77 -5.54
C GLY A 77 8.94 -31.66 -6.30
N LEU A 78 9.14 -30.40 -5.92
CA LEU A 78 8.57 -29.24 -6.57
C LEU A 78 9.49 -28.76 -7.71
N THR A 79 8.91 -28.59 -8.89
CA THR A 79 9.61 -28.01 -10.04
C THR A 79 9.26 -26.52 -10.13
N PRO A 80 10.20 -25.61 -9.85
CA PRO A 80 9.99 -24.18 -10.07
C PRO A 80 10.00 -23.85 -11.56
N GLY A 81 9.13 -22.95 -11.97
CA GLY A 81 9.08 -22.38 -13.30
C GLY A 81 8.63 -20.92 -13.26
N VAL A 82 8.50 -20.31 -14.43
CA VAL A 82 8.01 -18.94 -14.59
C VAL A 82 6.78 -18.94 -15.51
N SER A 83 5.89 -17.97 -15.32
CA SER A 83 4.73 -17.76 -16.18
C SER A 83 4.73 -16.36 -16.80
N GLY A 84 4.10 -16.26 -17.98
CA GLY A 84 3.91 -15.00 -18.69
C GLY A 84 5.24 -14.35 -19.12
N SER A 85 5.45 -13.09 -18.71
CA SER A 85 6.64 -12.31 -19.09
C SER A 85 7.82 -12.44 -18.11
N ALA A 86 7.67 -13.23 -17.05
CA ALA A 86 8.77 -13.52 -16.13
C ALA A 86 9.87 -14.33 -16.83
N LYS A 87 11.13 -14.08 -16.42
CA LYS A 87 12.30 -14.78 -16.96
C LYS A 87 13.10 -15.40 -15.82
N LEU A 88 13.53 -16.64 -15.99
CA LEU A 88 14.50 -17.30 -15.12
C LEU A 88 15.82 -17.39 -15.89
N ASP A 89 16.85 -16.68 -15.41
CA ASP A 89 18.19 -16.67 -16.00
C ASP A 89 19.25 -16.52 -14.91
N GLY A 90 20.38 -17.20 -15.06
CA GLY A 90 21.52 -17.08 -14.13
C GLY A 90 21.22 -17.35 -12.65
N GLY A 91 20.17 -18.13 -12.34
CA GLY A 91 19.72 -18.37 -10.96
C GLY A 91 18.89 -17.23 -10.35
N ALA A 92 18.46 -16.27 -11.14
CA ALA A 92 17.56 -15.20 -10.73
C ALA A 92 16.27 -15.19 -11.54
N VAL A 93 15.15 -14.89 -10.88
CA VAL A 93 13.87 -14.66 -11.54
C VAL A 93 13.65 -13.16 -11.69
N SER A 94 13.49 -12.72 -12.94
CA SER A 94 13.23 -11.34 -13.31
C SER A 94 11.76 -11.14 -13.68
N PHE A 95 11.14 -10.12 -13.09
CA PHE A 95 9.76 -9.71 -13.33
C PHE A 95 9.76 -8.30 -13.97
N PRO A 96 9.23 -8.14 -15.18
CA PRO A 96 9.05 -6.83 -15.79
C PRO A 96 8.07 -5.96 -15.01
N ILE A 97 8.44 -4.70 -14.78
CA ILE A 97 7.56 -3.70 -14.18
C ILE A 97 6.60 -3.20 -15.26
N THR A 98 5.30 -3.37 -15.03
CA THR A 98 4.25 -3.00 -15.99
C THR A 98 3.63 -1.64 -15.65
N ALA A 99 3.55 -1.30 -14.38
CA ALA A 99 3.01 -0.04 -13.90
C ALA A 99 3.48 0.25 -12.47
N GLY A 100 3.14 1.43 -11.96
CA GLY A 100 3.41 1.79 -10.57
C GLY A 100 3.87 3.22 -10.42
N SER A 101 3.97 3.65 -9.17
CA SER A 101 4.50 4.96 -8.81
C SER A 101 5.43 4.83 -7.63
N VAL A 102 6.49 5.63 -7.61
CA VAL A 102 7.48 5.63 -6.54
C VAL A 102 7.84 7.05 -6.16
N THR A 103 7.95 7.30 -4.87
CA THR A 103 8.44 8.55 -4.29
C THR A 103 9.66 8.25 -3.45
N TYR A 104 10.71 9.04 -3.67
CA TYR A 104 11.96 8.97 -2.96
C TYR A 104 12.08 10.15 -1.99
N TRP A 105 12.42 9.82 -0.75
CA TRP A 105 12.58 10.73 0.38
C TRP A 105 14.04 10.75 0.82
N SER A 106 14.53 11.92 1.23
CA SER A 106 15.94 12.09 1.58
C SER A 106 16.35 11.19 2.76
N PRO A 107 17.50 10.49 2.65
CA PRO A 107 18.13 9.79 3.76
C PRO A 107 18.47 10.68 4.95
N ASP A 108 18.80 11.94 4.68
CA ASP A 108 19.25 12.91 5.68
C ASP A 108 18.10 13.44 6.56
N GLY A 109 16.85 13.25 6.13
CA GLY A 109 15.66 13.59 6.91
C GLY A 109 15.29 12.51 7.94
N SER A 110 14.25 12.75 8.73
CA SER A 110 13.67 11.76 9.66
C SER A 110 12.49 10.97 9.06
N TYR A 111 12.04 11.32 7.86
CA TYR A 111 10.91 10.67 7.20
C TYR A 111 11.31 9.29 6.66
N ARG A 112 10.58 8.25 7.04
CA ARG A 112 10.83 6.86 6.66
C ARG A 112 9.50 6.21 6.26
N PRO A 113 9.53 5.20 5.38
CA PRO A 113 10.67 4.66 4.62
C PRO A 113 11.12 5.58 3.47
N TYR A 114 12.37 5.45 3.00
CA TYR A 114 12.94 6.34 1.96
C TYR A 114 12.30 6.18 0.59
N VAL A 115 11.90 4.96 0.26
CA VAL A 115 11.24 4.65 -1.01
C VAL A 115 9.84 4.20 -0.68
N GLN A 116 8.86 4.89 -1.24
CA GLN A 116 7.44 4.61 -1.02
C GLN A 116 6.75 4.51 -2.35
N GLY A 117 5.77 3.62 -2.46
CA GLY A 117 5.06 3.42 -3.71
C GLY A 117 4.53 2.01 -3.85
N LEU A 118 4.09 1.71 -5.06
CA LEU A 118 3.67 0.40 -5.51
C LEU A 118 4.23 0.18 -6.91
N LEU A 119 4.81 -0.99 -7.13
CA LEU A 119 5.26 -1.46 -8.44
C LEU A 119 4.46 -2.69 -8.80
N ASN A 120 3.87 -2.69 -9.99
CA ASN A 120 3.05 -3.77 -10.50
C ASN A 120 3.82 -4.55 -11.58
N HIS A 121 3.62 -5.86 -11.61
CA HIS A 121 4.26 -6.80 -12.53
C HIS A 121 3.21 -7.72 -13.15
N ASN A 122 2.15 -7.14 -13.70
CA ASN A 122 1.01 -7.87 -14.27
C ASN A 122 1.45 -8.80 -15.40
N GLY A 123 0.78 -9.96 -15.52
CA GLY A 123 1.09 -10.93 -16.58
C GLY A 123 2.47 -11.58 -16.44
N SER A 124 3.05 -11.54 -15.24
CA SER A 124 4.27 -12.25 -14.88
C SER A 124 4.03 -13.04 -13.59
N GLY A 125 4.65 -14.21 -13.47
CA GLY A 125 4.46 -15.06 -12.30
C GLY A 125 5.53 -16.13 -12.10
N LEU A 126 5.45 -16.77 -10.94
CA LEU A 126 6.24 -17.92 -10.52
C LEU A 126 5.32 -19.14 -10.45
N THR A 127 5.76 -20.27 -11.00
CA THR A 127 5.01 -21.53 -10.94
C THR A 127 5.75 -22.56 -10.10
N LEU A 128 5.00 -23.34 -9.34
CA LEU A 128 5.48 -24.45 -8.52
C LEU A 128 4.63 -25.68 -8.85
N ALA A 129 5.22 -26.66 -9.53
CA ALA A 129 4.52 -27.88 -9.95
C ALA A 129 4.98 -29.09 -9.15
N ALA A 130 4.03 -29.89 -8.66
CA ALA A 130 4.25 -31.22 -8.08
C ALA A 130 3.17 -32.19 -8.57
N GLY A 131 3.58 -33.20 -9.33
CA GLY A 131 2.65 -34.18 -9.91
C GLY A 131 1.59 -33.52 -10.79
N SER A 132 0.31 -33.70 -10.44
CA SER A 132 -0.83 -33.10 -11.15
C SER A 132 -1.20 -31.70 -10.66
N THR A 133 -0.54 -31.18 -9.61
CA THR A 133 -0.87 -29.89 -9.00
C THR A 133 0.14 -28.84 -9.43
N THR A 134 -0.35 -27.73 -9.96
CA THR A 134 0.45 -26.54 -10.26
C THR A 134 -0.09 -25.36 -9.48
N VAL A 135 0.78 -24.74 -8.68
CA VAL A 135 0.49 -23.46 -8.03
C VAL A 135 1.16 -22.35 -8.83
N THR A 136 0.39 -21.35 -9.22
CA THR A 136 0.89 -20.16 -9.91
C THR A 136 0.71 -18.96 -9.01
N LEU A 137 1.80 -18.24 -8.75
CA LEU A 137 1.78 -16.95 -8.08
C LEU A 137 2.02 -15.90 -9.15
N GLU A 138 1.08 -14.98 -9.38
CA GLU A 138 1.16 -14.02 -10.48
C GLU A 138 0.59 -12.64 -10.13
N ASN A 139 0.70 -11.70 -11.06
CA ASN A 139 0.21 -10.32 -10.93
C ASN A 139 0.77 -9.64 -9.68
N PHE A 140 2.10 -9.70 -9.56
CA PHE A 140 2.77 -9.21 -8.36
C PHE A 140 2.62 -7.70 -8.17
N VAL A 141 2.50 -7.31 -6.90
CA VAL A 141 2.53 -5.93 -6.44
C VAL A 141 3.57 -5.80 -5.33
N VAL A 142 4.64 -5.08 -5.61
CA VAL A 142 5.72 -4.80 -4.66
C VAL A 142 5.48 -3.46 -4.00
N ASN A 143 5.42 -3.44 -2.67
CA ASN A 143 5.40 -2.24 -1.86
C ASN A 143 6.79 -2.02 -1.21
N PRO A 144 7.66 -1.19 -1.81
CA PRO A 144 9.00 -0.93 -1.26
C PRO A 144 8.97 -0.21 0.09
N GLY A 145 7.89 0.48 0.42
CA GLY A 145 7.77 1.18 1.71
C GLY A 145 7.59 0.22 2.88
N SER A 146 6.82 -0.85 2.67
CA SER A 146 6.60 -1.87 3.71
C SER A 146 7.46 -3.12 3.53
N SER A 147 8.25 -3.21 2.44
CA SER A 147 8.97 -4.42 2.02
C SER A 147 8.03 -5.61 1.93
N LYS A 148 6.89 -5.43 1.26
CA LYS A 148 5.87 -6.47 1.12
C LYS A 148 5.60 -6.77 -0.35
N LEU A 149 5.47 -8.05 -0.65
CA LEU A 149 5.10 -8.56 -1.96
C LEU A 149 3.72 -9.21 -1.87
N TYR A 150 2.83 -8.75 -2.72
CA TYR A 150 1.48 -9.28 -2.90
C TYR A 150 1.32 -9.89 -4.29
N GLY A 151 0.35 -10.78 -4.46
CA GLY A 151 0.00 -11.35 -5.77
C GLY A 151 -1.20 -12.27 -5.71
N ASP A 152 -1.70 -12.67 -6.87
CA ASP A 152 -2.73 -13.70 -6.97
C ASP A 152 -2.09 -15.09 -6.84
N VAL A 153 -2.80 -16.01 -6.19
CA VAL A 153 -2.44 -17.41 -6.04
C VAL A 153 -3.49 -18.24 -6.75
N LEU A 154 -3.06 -18.98 -7.77
CA LEU A 154 -3.89 -19.89 -8.53
C LEU A 154 -3.44 -21.32 -8.26
N VAL A 155 -4.39 -22.24 -8.17
CA VAL A 155 -4.13 -23.69 -8.10
C VAL A 155 -4.78 -24.30 -9.33
N ASN A 156 -3.98 -24.95 -10.17
CA ASN A 156 -4.42 -25.55 -11.43
C ASN A 156 -5.17 -24.55 -12.35
N GLY A 157 -4.79 -23.27 -12.31
CA GLY A 157 -5.41 -22.20 -13.09
C GLY A 157 -6.67 -21.58 -12.46
N GLU A 158 -7.12 -22.07 -11.31
CA GLU A 158 -8.25 -21.48 -10.58
C GLU A 158 -7.74 -20.57 -9.45
N VAL A 159 -8.30 -19.37 -9.31
CA VAL A 159 -7.88 -18.41 -8.28
C VAL A 159 -8.25 -18.93 -6.90
N ALA A 160 -7.23 -19.30 -6.12
CA ALA A 160 -7.39 -19.73 -4.74
C ALA A 160 -7.35 -18.54 -3.77
N ALA A 161 -6.55 -17.52 -4.07
CA ALA A 161 -6.53 -16.25 -3.34
C ALA A 161 -6.15 -15.11 -4.28
N SER A 162 -6.84 -13.97 -4.18
CA SER A 162 -6.47 -12.77 -4.94
C SER A 162 -5.73 -11.78 -4.03
N ASN A 163 -4.69 -11.15 -4.58
CA ASN A 163 -3.85 -10.15 -3.91
C ASN A 163 -3.38 -10.57 -2.50
N ALA A 164 -3.05 -11.86 -2.34
CA ALA A 164 -2.54 -12.41 -1.10
C ALA A 164 -1.18 -11.81 -0.76
N TYR A 165 -0.90 -11.67 0.53
CA TYR A 165 0.44 -11.33 1.01
C TYR A 165 1.33 -12.56 0.93
N LEU A 166 2.41 -12.48 0.15
CA LEU A 166 3.23 -13.63 -0.22
C LEU A 166 4.56 -13.64 0.53
N PHE A 167 5.26 -12.50 0.54
CA PHE A 167 6.62 -12.40 1.07
C PHE A 167 6.89 -11.04 1.72
N SER A 168 7.83 -11.04 2.68
CA SER A 168 8.55 -9.87 3.22
C SER A 168 10.04 -10.09 3.22
#